data_AF-K1M486-F1
#
_entry.id   AF-K1M486-F1
#
_cell.length_a   1.000
_cell.length_b   1.000
_cell.length_c   1.000
_cell.angle_alpha   90.00
_cell.angle_beta   90.00
_cell.angle_gamma   90.00
#
_symmetry.space_group_name_H-M   'P 1'
#
loop_
_entity.id
_entity.type
_entity.pdbx_description
1 polymer ?
#
loop_
_entity_poly.entity_id
_entity_poly.type
_entity_poly.pdbx_seq_one_letter_code
_entity_poly.pdbx_strand_id
1 'polypeptide(L)'
;MNTLSGSNTVDELYRYLDSLSAMELELLLLHCYYSAYAKMPKDSHSPKMYQRKFAQYQNVLKSFNKDTQKVTQDAYQKFHNRVTDLYGMVYDYAHKSSKYKSLLMVI
;
A
#
# COMPACT_ATOMS: atom_id res chain seq x y z
N MET A 1 31.09 -6.44 -9.26
CA MET A 1 30.03 -6.69 -8.26
C MET A 1 28.73 -6.14 -8.84
N ASN A 2 27.75 -7.00 -9.11
CA ASN A 2 26.54 -6.68 -9.88
C ASN A 2 25.56 -5.78 -9.11
N THR A 3 25.40 -4.54 -9.54
CA THR A 3 24.39 -3.58 -9.08
C THR A 3 23.11 -3.63 -9.94
N LEU A 4 22.65 -4.83 -10.32
CA LEU A 4 21.47 -5.05 -11.19
C LEU A 4 20.16 -5.40 -10.44
N SER A 5 20.18 -5.47 -9.11
CA SER A 5 19.04 -5.97 -8.31
C SER A 5 17.88 -4.97 -8.15
N GLY A 6 18.17 -3.66 -8.22
CA GLY A 6 17.20 -2.60 -7.94
C GLY A 6 16.17 -2.35 -9.05
N SER A 7 16.60 -2.29 -10.32
CA SER A 7 15.70 -1.92 -11.43
C SER A 7 14.65 -2.99 -11.71
N ASN A 8 15.05 -4.27 -11.66
CA ASN A 8 14.13 -5.40 -11.90
C ASN A 8 12.98 -5.47 -10.89
N THR A 9 13.22 -5.13 -9.63
CA THR A 9 12.18 -5.18 -8.59
C THR A 9 11.15 -4.06 -8.77
N VAL A 10 11.59 -2.87 -9.19
CA VAL A 10 10.71 -1.72 -9.46
C VAL A 10 9.86 -1.97 -10.70
N ASP A 11 10.47 -2.50 -11.77
CA ASP A 11 9.74 -2.88 -12.98
C ASP A 11 8.71 -4.00 -12.70
N GLU A 12 9.09 -4.98 -11.88
CA GLU A 12 8.19 -6.04 -11.43
C GLU A 12 7.02 -5.47 -10.61
N LEU A 13 7.29 -4.51 -9.72
CA LEU A 13 6.25 -3.80 -8.98
C LEU A 13 5.29 -3.11 -9.95
N TYR A 14 5.77 -2.29 -10.88
CA TYR A 14 4.88 -1.56 -11.79
C TYR A 14 4.03 -2.47 -12.69
N ARG A 15 4.60 -3.56 -13.20
CA ARG A 15 3.82 -4.58 -13.95
C ARG A 15 2.72 -5.20 -13.08
N TYR A 16 3.04 -5.46 -11.81
CA TYR A 16 2.05 -5.98 -10.87
C TYR A 16 0.95 -4.95 -10.61
N LEU A 17 1.31 -3.69 -10.34
CA LEU A 17 0.34 -2.61 -10.10
C LEU A 17 -0.57 -2.35 -11.32
N ASP A 18 -0.08 -2.56 -12.55
CA ASP A 18 -0.89 -2.49 -13.76
C ASP A 18 -1.90 -3.63 -13.90
N SER A 19 -1.57 -4.80 -13.35
CA SER A 19 -2.48 -5.95 -13.32
C SER A 19 -3.60 -5.84 -12.28
N LEU A 20 -3.48 -4.92 -11.31
CA LEU A 20 -4.48 -4.76 -10.26
C LEU A 20 -5.72 -4.01 -10.76
N SER A 21 -6.88 -4.46 -10.28
CA SER A 21 -8.11 -3.69 -10.37
C SER A 21 -8.04 -2.43 -9.51
N ALA A 22 -8.99 -1.52 -9.72
CA ALA A 22 -9.01 -0.29 -8.96
C ALA A 22 -9.16 -0.52 -7.44
N MET A 23 -10.01 -1.47 -7.06
CA MET A 23 -10.24 -1.85 -5.67
C MET A 23 -9.01 -2.48 -5.02
N GLU A 24 -8.27 -3.31 -5.76
CA GLU A 24 -7.06 -3.95 -5.24
C GLU A 24 -5.93 -2.93 -5.07
N LEU A 25 -5.75 -2.01 -6.02
CA LEU A 25 -4.76 -0.96 -5.84
C LEU A 25 -5.11 -0.05 -4.66
N GLU A 26 -6.38 0.27 -4.46
CA GLU A 26 -6.88 1.04 -3.32
C GLU A 26 -6.53 0.37 -2.00
N LEU A 27 -6.87 -0.91 -1.87
CA LEU A 27 -6.59 -1.66 -0.66
C LEU A 27 -5.08 -1.85 -0.44
N LEU A 28 -4.28 -2.04 -1.49
CA LEU A 28 -2.82 -2.11 -1.40
C LEU A 28 -2.22 -0.78 -0.90
N LEU A 29 -2.68 0.36 -1.43
CA LEU A 29 -2.24 1.68 -1.00
C LEU A 29 -2.57 1.91 0.49
N LEU A 30 -3.77 1.52 0.92
CA LEU A 30 -4.19 1.59 2.31
C LEU A 30 -3.31 0.70 3.23
N HIS A 31 -2.99 -0.52 2.79
CA HIS A 31 -2.06 -1.40 3.50
C HIS A 31 -0.68 -0.78 3.66
N CYS A 32 -0.15 -0.17 2.60
CA CYS A 32 1.16 0.49 2.60
C CYS A 32 1.16 1.70 3.54
N TYR A 33 0.14 2.55 3.47
CA TYR A 33 -0.05 3.69 4.37
C TYR A 33 -0.06 3.25 5.83
N TYR A 34 -0.90 2.26 6.16
CA TYR A 34 -1.04 1.81 7.55
C TYR A 34 0.27 1.19 8.08
N SER A 35 0.96 0.40 7.25
CA SER A 35 2.26 -0.17 7.61
C SER A 35 3.32 0.91 7.87
N ALA A 36 3.37 1.95 7.04
CA ALA A 36 4.26 3.10 7.24
C ALA A 36 3.91 3.85 8.54
N TYR A 37 2.61 4.11 8.77
CA TYR A 37 2.12 4.76 9.98
C TYR A 37 2.47 3.97 11.25
N ALA A 38 2.34 2.64 11.22
CA ALA A 38 2.69 1.77 12.34
C ALA A 38 4.20 1.74 12.66
N LYS A 39 5.06 2.04 11.68
CA LYS A 39 6.52 2.14 11.85
C LYS A 39 6.99 3.51 12.34
N MET A 40 6.13 4.53 12.32
CA MET A 40 6.49 5.84 12.85
C MET A 40 6.84 5.76 14.35
N PRO A 41 7.81 6.57 14.84
CA PRO A 41 8.16 6.61 16.25
C PRO A 41 6.92 6.81 17.13
N LYS A 42 6.89 6.16 18.31
CA LYS A 42 5.74 6.24 19.24
C LYS A 42 5.45 7.65 19.74
N ASP A 43 6.42 8.56 19.61
CA ASP A 43 6.28 9.97 19.96
C ASP A 43 5.62 10.79 18.83
N SER A 44 5.51 10.22 17.63
CA SER A 44 4.90 10.87 16.45
C SER A 44 3.37 10.77 16.44
N HIS A 45 2.78 9.88 17.25
CA HIS A 45 1.33 9.76 17.37
C HIS A 45 0.92 9.24 18.76
N SER A 46 -0.17 9.79 19.32
CA SER A 46 -0.68 9.26 20.58
C SER A 46 -1.21 7.82 20.40
N PRO A 47 -1.14 6.96 21.43
CA PRO A 47 -1.72 5.61 21.38
C PRO A 47 -3.20 5.61 20.98
N LYS A 48 -3.96 6.62 21.41
CA LYS A 48 -5.37 6.83 21.02
C LYS A 48 -5.53 7.11 19.54
N MET A 49 -4.62 7.89 18.94
CA MET A 49 -4.63 8.19 17.51
C MET A 49 -4.30 6.95 16.68
N TYR A 50 -3.32 6.15 17.12
CA TYR A 50 -3.00 4.88 16.48
C TYR A 50 -4.19 3.91 16.50
N GLN A 51 -4.83 3.73 17.66
CA GLN A 51 -6.02 2.86 17.78
C GLN A 51 -7.16 3.31 16.85
N ARG A 52 -7.39 4.62 16.73
CA ARG A 52 -8.40 5.17 15.80
C ARG A 52 -8.06 4.86 14.34
N LYS A 53 -6.81 5.09 13.93
CA LYS A 53 -6.35 4.80 12.56
C LYS A 53 -6.40 3.30 12.25
N PHE A 54 -6.05 2.45 13.21
CA PHE A 54 -6.18 1.00 13.06
C PHE A 54 -7.64 0.56 12.92
N ALA A 55 -8.55 1.09 13.73
CA ALA A 55 -9.97 0.78 13.63
C ALA A 55 -10.56 1.23 12.28
N GLN A 56 -10.17 2.41 11.78
CA GLN A 56 -10.56 2.88 10.45
C GLN A 56 -10.07 1.92 9.36
N TYR A 57 -8.80 1.56 9.40
CA TYR A 57 -8.21 0.59 8.47
C TYR A 57 -8.96 -0.75 8.49
N GLN A 58 -9.25 -1.31 9.68
CA GLN A 58 -9.99 -2.56 9.82
C GLN A 58 -11.43 -2.47 9.29
N ASN A 59 -12.10 -1.33 9.46
CA ASN A 59 -13.45 -1.13 8.95
C ASN A 59 -13.46 -1.08 7.42
N VAL A 60 -12.50 -0.37 6.82
CA VAL A 60 -12.33 -0.33 5.36
C VAL A 60 -11.94 -1.71 4.82
N LEU A 61 -11.03 -2.43 5.48
CA LEU A 61 -10.64 -3.78 5.06
C LEU A 61 -11.86 -4.72 4.95
N LYS A 62 -12.80 -4.64 5.88
CA LYS A 62 -14.03 -5.46 5.90
C LYS A 62 -14.99 -5.19 4.73
N SER A 63 -14.90 -4.03 4.06
CA SER A 63 -15.74 -3.76 2.88
C SER A 63 -15.25 -4.44 1.62
N PHE A 64 -14.01 -4.95 1.59
CA PHE A 64 -13.47 -5.69 0.46
C PHE A 64 -13.74 -7.18 0.60
N ASN A 65 -13.95 -7.85 -0.53
CA ASN A 65 -14.08 -9.30 -0.56
C ASN A 65 -12.74 -9.98 -0.18
N LYS A 66 -12.80 -11.25 0.22
CA LYS A 66 -11.62 -12.00 0.70
C LYS A 66 -10.54 -12.18 -0.37
N ASP A 67 -10.92 -12.29 -1.64
CA ASP A 67 -9.96 -12.49 -2.73
C ASP A 67 -9.12 -11.23 -2.95
N THR A 68 -9.76 -10.05 -2.98
CA THR A 68 -9.10 -8.75 -3.02
C THR A 68 -8.19 -8.53 -1.81
N GLN A 69 -8.63 -8.91 -0.61
CA GLN A 69 -7.77 -8.85 0.58
C GLN A 69 -6.53 -9.74 0.43
N LYS A 70 -6.70 -10.96 -0.09
CA LYS A 70 -5.59 -11.89 -0.29
C LYS A 70 -4.61 -11.38 -1.36
N VAL A 71 -5.10 -10.96 -2.52
CA VAL A 71 -4.27 -10.41 -3.62
C VAL A 71 -3.40 -9.27 -3.13
N THR A 72 -3.99 -8.33 -2.40
CA THR A 72 -3.27 -7.15 -1.89
C THR A 72 -2.29 -7.48 -0.77
N GLN A 73 -2.64 -8.43 0.09
CA GLN A 73 -1.75 -8.91 1.14
C GLN A 73 -0.53 -9.65 0.56
N ASP A 74 -0.74 -10.49 -0.46
CA ASP A 74 0.33 -11.18 -1.19
C ASP A 74 1.25 -10.17 -1.89
N ALA A 75 0.67 -9.15 -2.54
CA ALA A 75 1.43 -8.07 -3.16
C ALA A 75 2.29 -7.31 -2.14
N TYR A 76 1.69 -6.90 -1.02
CA TYR A 76 2.42 -6.23 0.06
C TYR A 76 3.56 -7.11 0.59
N GLN A 77 3.30 -8.38 0.91
CA GLN A 77 4.33 -9.31 1.39
C GLN A 77 5.47 -9.48 0.38
N LYS A 78 5.14 -9.58 -0.91
CA LYS A 78 6.11 -9.72 -1.99
C LYS A 78 7.07 -8.53 -2.09
N PHE A 79 6.57 -7.30 -1.95
CA PHE A 79 7.37 -6.10 -2.24
C PHE A 79 7.89 -5.36 -0.99
N HIS A 80 7.26 -5.47 0.18
CA HIS A 80 7.56 -4.60 1.35
C HIS A 80 9.00 -4.67 1.87
N ASN A 81 9.69 -5.81 1.69
CA ASN A 81 11.09 -5.97 2.10
C ASN A 81 12.08 -5.76 0.94
N ARG A 82 11.58 -5.71 -0.30
CA ARG A 82 12.39 -5.56 -1.51
C ARG A 82 12.40 -4.14 -2.06
N VAL A 83 11.39 -3.34 -1.70
CA VAL A 83 11.21 -1.96 -2.14
C VAL A 83 11.31 -1.04 -0.93
N THR A 84 12.33 -0.19 -0.90
CA THR A 84 12.61 0.72 0.23
C THR A 84 11.46 1.69 0.51
N ASP A 85 10.87 2.26 -0.54
CA ASP A 85 9.73 3.17 -0.43
C ASP A 85 8.50 2.63 -1.18
N LEU A 86 8.00 1.49 -0.71
CA LEU A 86 6.84 0.86 -1.33
C LEU A 86 5.61 1.77 -1.30
N TYR A 87 5.39 2.47 -0.18
CA TYR A 87 4.25 3.39 -0.03
C TYR A 87 4.32 4.52 -1.06
N GLY A 88 5.45 5.22 -1.16
CA GLY A 88 5.61 6.31 -2.13
C GLY A 88 5.43 5.83 -3.57
N MET A 89 5.97 4.66 -3.92
CA MET A 89 5.82 4.12 -5.27
C MET A 89 4.37 3.74 -5.63
N VAL A 90 3.65 3.09 -4.71
CA VAL A 90 2.24 2.74 -4.91
C VAL A 90 1.36 4.00 -4.94
N TYR A 91 1.66 4.98 -4.07
CA TYR A 91 1.00 6.28 -4.05
C TYR A 91 1.17 7.02 -5.37
N ASP A 92 2.40 7.16 -5.86
CA ASP A 92 2.71 7.81 -7.13
C ASP A 92 2.04 7.12 -8.32
N TYR A 93 2.02 5.78 -8.32
CA TYR A 93 1.35 5.01 -9.36
C TYR A 93 -0.15 5.26 -9.37
N ALA A 94 -0.80 5.21 -8.20
CA ALA A 94 -2.22 5.48 -8.06
C ALA A 94 -2.56 6.91 -8.52
N HIS A 95 -1.72 7.91 -8.19
CA HIS A 95 -1.91 9.31 -8.59
C HIS A 95 -1.78 9.55 -10.09
N LYS A 96 -0.84 8.86 -10.74
CA LYS A 96 -0.60 8.99 -12.19
C LYS A 96 -1.61 8.22 -13.02
N SER A 97 -2.27 7.21 -12.43
CA SER A 97 -3.25 6.40 -13.12
C SER A 97 -4.63 7.07 -13.10
N SER A 98 -5.16 7.41 -14.28
CA SER A 98 -6.47 8.06 -14.46
C SER A 98 -7.66 7.25 -13.94
N LYS A 99 -7.43 5.98 -13.59
CA LYS A 99 -8.39 5.07 -12.95
C LYS A 99 -8.72 5.48 -11.51
N TYR A 100 -8.00 6.45 -10.91
CA TYR A 100 -8.10 6.76 -9.49
C TYR A 100 -8.25 8.26 -9.22
N LYS A 101 -9.45 8.66 -8.77
CA LYS A 101 -9.72 10.03 -8.28
C LYS A 101 -10.37 10.09 -6.90
N SER A 102 -10.98 9.00 -6.43
CA SER A 102 -11.74 8.94 -5.16
C SER A 102 -10.90 8.69 -3.91
N LEU A 103 -9.71 8.11 -4.07
CA LEU A 103 -8.83 7.65 -2.98
C LEU A 103 -8.18 8.77 -2.16
N LEU A 104 -7.98 9.94 -2.78
CA LEU A 104 -7.35 11.11 -2.16
C LEU A 104 -8.15 11.76 -1.03
N MET A 105 -9.42 11.38 -0.84
CA MET A 105 -10.25 11.92 0.24
C MET A 105 -10.10 11.16 1.57
N VAL A 106 -9.49 9.97 1.58
CA VAL A 106 -9.46 9.06 2.74
C VAL A 106 -8.10 9.02 3.44
N ILE A 107 -7.01 9.30 2.71
CA ILE A 107 -5.62 9.29 3.21
C ILE A 107 -5.18 10.72 3.52
#